data_AF-W9XLI6-F1
#
_entry.id   AF-W9XLI6-F1
#
_cell.length_a   1.000
_cell.length_b   1.000
_cell.length_c   1.000
_cell.angle_alpha   90.00
_cell.angle_beta   90.00
_cell.angle_gamma   90.00
#
_symmetry.space_group_name_H-M   'P 1'
#
loop_
_entity.id
_entity.type
_entity.pdbx_description
1 polymer ?
#
loop_
_entity_poly.entity_id
_entity_poly.type
_entity_poly.pdbx_seq_one_letter_code
_entity_poly.pdbx_strand_id
1 'polypeptide(L)'
;MGLPKLSPQDPNRSFDPGLSPGNYPILEAALTPSNDPDSFPEGFVGRGRRRAVLIGINYFGQRGELQGCVDDVKNMSAYLSQAFGYPRENMVTLTDDQYGLHSQPTKANILRAMHWLVQDARPSDVLFFYYSGHGGQALGDDGGEGNRDQVIYPVDFRADGVIQGEELHRIMVKSLAPGVGLTIMIDTRHHLDV
;
A
#
# COMPACT_ATOMS: atom_id res chain seq x y z
N MET A 1 14.17 -57.47 7.27
CA MET A 1 13.95 -56.06 7.64
C MET A 1 14.76 -55.22 6.66
N GLY A 2 14.12 -54.61 5.67
CA GLY A 2 14.78 -53.77 4.66
C GLY A 2 14.29 -52.34 4.83
N LEU A 3 15.20 -51.42 5.13
CA LEU A 3 14.91 -49.98 5.17
C LEU A 3 14.90 -49.42 3.74
N PRO A 4 13.92 -48.61 3.34
CA PRO A 4 14.10 -47.72 2.19
C PRO A 4 14.90 -46.47 2.59
N LYS A 5 15.79 -46.08 1.69
CA LYS A 5 16.76 -44.99 1.79
C LYS A 5 16.10 -43.62 1.95
N LEU A 6 16.61 -42.80 2.89
CA LEU A 6 16.42 -41.35 2.90
C LEU A 6 17.37 -40.70 1.88
N SER A 7 16.84 -39.78 1.07
CA SER A 7 17.61 -38.86 0.23
C SER A 7 18.40 -37.85 1.08
N PRO A 8 19.47 -37.22 0.54
CA PRO A 8 20.28 -36.25 1.29
C PRO A 8 19.44 -35.08 1.80
N GLN A 9 19.71 -34.64 3.03
CA GLN A 9 19.08 -33.48 3.66
C GLN A 9 19.52 -32.18 2.97
N ASP A 10 18.57 -31.27 2.79
CA ASP A 10 18.76 -29.94 2.21
C ASP A 10 19.36 -28.99 3.27
N PRO A 11 20.57 -28.43 3.08
CA PRO A 11 21.38 -27.89 4.18
C PRO A 11 21.05 -26.46 4.66
N ASN A 12 19.93 -25.84 4.25
CA ASN A 12 19.63 -24.45 4.65
C ASN A 12 18.19 -24.19 5.11
N ARG A 13 17.55 -25.21 5.71
CA ARG A 13 16.36 -25.00 6.53
C ARG A 13 16.75 -25.01 8.00
N SER A 14 16.78 -23.84 8.65
CA SER A 14 16.53 -23.75 10.09
C SER A 14 15.37 -22.81 10.33
N PHE A 15 14.23 -23.46 10.60
CA PHE A 15 13.05 -22.95 11.28
C PHE A 15 13.47 -22.47 12.67
N ASP A 16 13.10 -21.25 13.05
CA ASP A 16 13.24 -20.76 14.43
C ASP A 16 11.87 -20.88 15.13
N PRO A 17 11.71 -21.76 16.14
CA PRO A 17 10.40 -22.13 16.70
C PRO A 17 9.93 -21.22 17.86
N GLY A 18 10.29 -19.93 17.84
CA GLY A 18 10.24 -19.06 19.02
C GLY A 18 9.20 -17.94 19.08
N LEU A 19 8.21 -17.84 18.17
CA LEU A 19 7.24 -16.73 18.18
C LEU A 19 5.78 -17.23 18.26
N SER A 20 5.10 -16.82 19.33
CA SER A 20 3.67 -17.06 19.58
C SER A 20 2.81 -16.38 18.50
N PRO A 21 1.75 -17.03 17.97
CA PRO A 21 0.87 -16.45 16.96
C PRO A 21 -0.07 -15.45 17.63
N GLY A 22 0.37 -14.20 17.76
CA GLY A 22 -0.42 -13.15 18.38
C GLY A 22 0.25 -11.79 18.49
N ASN A 23 1.40 -11.60 17.85
CA ASN A 23 2.12 -10.33 17.88
C ASN A 23 2.82 -10.13 16.54
N TYR A 24 2.04 -9.79 15.50
CA TYR A 24 2.60 -9.00 14.41
C TYR A 24 2.57 -7.55 14.90
N PRO A 25 3.70 -6.99 15.37
CA PRO A 25 3.76 -5.55 15.52
C PRO A 25 3.41 -4.95 14.16
N ILE A 26 2.66 -3.85 14.22
CA ILE A 26 2.41 -2.86 13.19
C ILE A 26 3.42 -2.96 12.04
N LEU A 27 2.95 -2.85 10.79
CA LEU A 27 3.73 -2.66 9.57
C LEU A 27 4.68 -1.43 9.68
N GLU A 28 5.68 -1.58 10.52
CA GLU A 28 6.75 -0.64 10.88
C GLU A 28 8.12 -1.33 10.69
N ALA A 29 8.13 -2.64 10.43
CA ALA A 29 9.32 -3.41 10.11
C ALA A 29 9.64 -3.41 8.60
N ALA A 30 9.83 -2.21 8.04
CA ALA A 30 10.70 -1.98 6.88
C ALA A 30 11.29 -0.55 6.86
N LEU A 31 10.94 0.29 7.83
CA LEU A 31 11.41 1.66 7.94
C LEU A 31 11.65 1.97 9.42
N THR A 32 12.74 1.46 10.00
CA THR A 32 13.44 2.31 10.96
C THR A 32 14.32 3.23 10.13
N PRO A 33 13.94 4.49 9.89
CA PRO A 33 14.96 5.46 9.50
C PRO A 33 15.94 5.49 10.66
N SER A 34 17.24 5.42 10.40
CA SER A 34 18.12 6.04 11.39
C SER A 34 17.66 7.51 11.51
N ASN A 35 17.80 8.13 12.68
CA ASN A 35 17.43 9.52 12.90
C ASN A 35 18.22 10.53 12.02
N ASP A 36 18.92 10.06 10.99
CA ASP A 36 19.53 10.85 9.93
C ASP A 36 18.59 10.91 8.71
N PRO A 37 18.14 12.10 8.29
CA PRO A 37 17.31 12.28 7.10
C PRO A 37 18.00 11.87 5.77
N ASP A 38 19.27 11.47 5.82
CA ASP A 38 20.08 11.01 4.68
C ASP A 38 20.37 9.49 4.67
N SER A 39 19.79 8.71 5.60
CA SER A 39 20.08 7.28 5.75
C SER A 39 19.27 6.37 4.83
N PHE A 40 19.40 6.58 3.52
CA PHE A 40 19.09 5.51 2.57
C PHE A 40 20.21 4.47 2.59
N PRO A 41 19.94 3.16 2.35
CA PRO A 41 20.99 2.15 2.28
C PRO A 41 22.11 2.61 1.33
N GLU A 42 23.38 2.47 1.74
CA GLU A 42 24.52 2.99 0.97
C GLU A 42 24.40 2.63 -0.52
N GLY A 43 24.26 3.66 -1.37
CA GLY A 43 24.07 3.51 -2.82
C GLY A 43 22.63 3.76 -3.33
N PHE A 44 21.62 3.82 -2.46
CA PHE A 44 20.31 4.35 -2.84
C PHE A 44 20.37 5.87 -2.84
N VAL A 45 20.82 6.42 -3.96
CA VAL A 45 20.56 7.81 -4.27
C VAL A 45 19.29 7.80 -5.12
N GLY A 46 18.17 8.31 -4.58
CA GLY A 46 16.89 8.45 -5.28
C GLY A 46 16.94 9.41 -6.47
N ARG A 47 17.85 9.14 -7.41
CA ARG A 47 18.12 9.84 -8.67
C ARG A 47 17.29 9.28 -9.82
N GLY A 48 16.58 8.16 -9.61
CA GLY A 48 15.69 7.58 -10.60
C GLY A 48 14.40 8.37 -10.75
N ARG A 49 13.46 7.78 -11.48
CA ARG A 49 12.14 8.39 -11.72
C ARG A 49 11.35 8.42 -10.42
N ARG A 50 10.56 9.48 -10.27
CA ARG A 50 9.64 9.70 -9.15
C ARG A 50 8.21 9.57 -9.65
N ARG A 51 7.44 8.63 -9.12
CA ARG A 51 6.02 8.43 -9.46
C ARG A 51 5.17 8.37 -8.20
N ALA A 52 3.97 8.93 -8.27
CA ALA A 52 3.03 8.86 -7.16
C ALA A 52 1.64 8.43 -7.60
N VAL A 53 0.95 7.68 -6.74
CA VAL A 53 -0.49 7.47 -6.78
C VAL A 53 -1.09 8.10 -5.53
N LEU A 54 -2.05 9.00 -5.72
CA LEU A 54 -2.72 9.73 -4.64
C LEU A 54 -4.22 9.51 -4.73
N ILE A 55 -4.82 8.98 -3.67
CA ILE A 55 -6.22 8.58 -3.64
C ILE A 55 -6.91 9.26 -2.46
N GLY A 56 -8.02 9.94 -2.72
CA GLY A 56 -8.77 10.69 -1.72
C GLY A 56 -10.26 10.50 -1.94
N ILE A 57 -10.95 9.94 -0.95
CA ILE A 57 -12.36 9.55 -1.12
C ILE A 57 -13.19 10.15 0.02
N ASN A 58 -14.14 11.02 -0.33
CA ASN A 58 -15.10 11.57 0.62
C ASN A 58 -16.40 10.76 0.69
N TYR A 59 -16.69 9.87 -0.25
CA TYR A 59 -17.91 9.07 -0.34
C TYR A 59 -19.17 9.95 -0.43
N PHE A 60 -19.13 11.00 -1.25
CA PHE A 60 -20.23 11.97 -1.39
C PHE A 60 -21.59 11.29 -1.64
N GLY A 61 -22.58 11.66 -0.83
CA GLY A 61 -23.95 11.14 -0.93
C GLY A 61 -24.12 9.70 -0.39
N GLN A 62 -23.08 9.09 0.18
CA GLN A 62 -23.15 7.77 0.81
C GLN A 62 -23.26 7.87 2.33
N ARG A 63 -23.70 6.79 2.98
CA ARG A 63 -23.55 6.68 4.44
C ARG A 63 -22.08 6.57 4.80
N GLY A 64 -21.67 7.31 5.83
CA GLY A 64 -20.27 7.43 6.20
C GLY A 64 -19.50 8.47 5.38
N GLU A 65 -20.17 9.44 4.75
CA GLU A 65 -19.48 10.54 4.05
C GLU A 65 -18.39 11.20 4.95
N LEU A 66 -17.21 11.39 4.38
CA LEU A 66 -16.06 12.03 4.99
C LEU A 66 -15.86 13.44 4.40
N GLN A 67 -15.15 14.27 5.15
CA GLN A 67 -14.72 15.59 4.69
C GLN A 67 -13.20 15.67 4.75
N GLY A 68 -12.62 16.31 3.74
CA GLY A 68 -11.20 16.64 3.69
C GLY A 68 -10.29 15.63 2.97
N CYS A 69 -10.71 14.39 2.67
CA CYS A 69 -9.82 13.41 2.01
C CYS A 69 -9.34 13.88 0.63
N VAL A 70 -10.23 14.55 -0.10
CA VAL A 70 -9.91 15.17 -1.38
C VAL A 70 -8.90 16.32 -1.21
N ASP A 71 -9.04 17.12 -0.15
CA ASP A 71 -8.13 18.23 0.13
C ASP A 71 -6.76 17.75 0.62
N ASP A 72 -6.74 16.65 1.40
CA ASP A 72 -5.52 15.96 1.82
C ASP A 72 -4.68 15.55 0.60
N VAL A 73 -5.33 15.00 -0.43
CA VAL A 73 -4.67 14.63 -1.70
C VAL A 73 -4.16 15.84 -2.46
N LYS A 74 -4.93 16.94 -2.52
CA LYS A 74 -4.49 18.19 -3.17
C LYS A 74 -3.24 18.76 -2.48
N ASN A 75 -3.24 18.75 -1.15
CA ASN A 75 -2.11 19.18 -0.33
C ASN A 75 -0.90 18.27 -0.52
N MET A 76 -1.09 16.95 -0.51
CA MET A 76 -0.03 15.97 -0.71
C MET A 76 0.60 16.09 -2.11
N SER A 77 -0.22 16.24 -3.15
CA SER A 77 0.26 16.46 -4.53
C SER A 77 1.13 17.71 -4.62
N ALA A 78 0.68 18.82 -4.01
CA ALA A 78 1.46 20.06 -3.98
C ALA A 78 2.77 19.88 -3.21
N TYR A 79 2.73 19.21 -2.06
CA TYR A 79 3.89 18.97 -1.21
C TYR A 79 4.95 18.09 -1.89
N LEU A 80 4.55 16.95 -2.48
CA LEU A 80 5.45 16.08 -3.22
C LEU A 80 6.11 16.79 -4.41
N SER A 81 5.34 17.64 -5.10
CA SER A 81 5.86 18.39 -6.24
C SER A 81 6.86 19.47 -5.82
N GLN A 82 6.54 20.24 -4.77
CA GLN A 82 7.35 21.38 -4.34
C GLN A 82 8.58 20.97 -3.51
N ALA A 83 8.44 19.99 -2.62
CA ALA A 83 9.48 19.62 -1.66
C ALA A 83 10.29 18.38 -2.06
N PHE A 84 9.69 17.45 -2.81
CA PHE A 84 10.32 16.15 -3.13
C PHE A 84 10.55 15.91 -4.62
N GLY A 85 10.29 16.91 -5.47
CA GLY A 85 10.60 16.88 -6.89
C GLY A 85 9.81 15.84 -7.69
N TYR A 86 8.59 15.51 -7.27
CA TYR A 86 7.70 14.68 -8.07
C TYR A 86 7.04 15.54 -9.17
N PRO A 87 7.28 15.28 -10.46
CA PRO A 87 6.59 15.99 -11.53
C PRO A 87 5.10 15.66 -11.51
N ARG A 88 4.23 16.64 -11.75
CA ARG A 88 2.76 16.44 -11.70
C ARG A 88 2.29 15.44 -12.75
N GLU A 89 2.95 15.40 -13.90
CA GLU A 89 2.72 14.43 -14.98
C GLU A 89 3.07 12.99 -14.59
N ASN A 90 3.88 12.80 -13.53
CA ASN A 90 4.21 11.50 -12.96
C ASN A 90 3.37 11.21 -11.71
N MET A 91 2.22 11.86 -11.55
CA MET A 91 1.26 11.58 -10.50
C MET A 91 -0.05 11.11 -11.12
N VAL A 92 -0.61 10.03 -10.58
CA VAL A 92 -2.00 9.63 -10.80
C VAL A 92 -2.80 10.03 -9.58
N THR A 93 -3.81 10.88 -9.78
CA THR A 93 -4.68 11.37 -8.72
C THR A 93 -6.10 10.84 -8.94
N LEU A 94 -6.63 10.11 -7.96
CA LEU A 94 -8.00 9.59 -7.98
C LEU A 94 -8.80 10.21 -6.84
N THR A 95 -9.84 10.99 -7.18
CA THR A 95 -10.73 11.62 -6.19
C THR A 95 -12.18 11.61 -6.66
N ASP A 96 -13.10 11.47 -5.71
CA ASP A 96 -14.53 11.32 -6.00
C ASP A 96 -15.27 12.64 -6.25
N ASP A 97 -14.58 13.79 -6.15
CA ASP A 97 -15.05 15.11 -6.62
C ASP A 97 -14.87 15.34 -8.13
N GLN A 98 -14.17 14.43 -8.83
CA GLN A 98 -13.91 14.53 -10.27
C GLN A 98 -14.91 13.74 -11.12
N TYR A 99 -15.47 14.33 -12.16
CA TYR A 99 -16.47 13.64 -13.03
C TYR A 99 -15.86 12.68 -14.07
N GLY A 100 -14.53 12.59 -14.17
CA GLY A 100 -13.86 11.74 -15.16
C GLY A 100 -13.92 10.26 -14.80
N LEU A 101 -14.35 9.41 -15.73
CA LEU A 101 -14.47 7.95 -15.53
C LEU A 101 -13.15 7.30 -15.05
N HIS A 102 -12.01 7.79 -15.51
CA HIS A 102 -10.69 7.29 -15.13
C HIS A 102 -10.09 7.98 -13.89
N SER A 103 -10.69 9.07 -13.43
CA SER A 103 -10.27 9.82 -12.24
C SER A 103 -11.02 9.39 -10.98
N GLN A 104 -12.16 8.71 -11.14
CA GLN A 104 -12.94 8.20 -10.02
C GLN A 104 -12.20 7.08 -9.26
N PRO A 105 -12.16 7.09 -7.92
CA PRO A 105 -11.45 6.10 -7.11
C PRO A 105 -12.27 4.81 -6.94
N THR A 106 -12.69 4.23 -8.07
CA THR A 106 -13.30 2.90 -8.14
C THR A 106 -12.26 1.82 -7.84
N LYS A 107 -12.72 0.64 -7.41
CA LYS A 107 -11.81 -0.49 -7.15
C LYS A 107 -10.93 -0.77 -8.37
N ALA A 108 -11.55 -0.84 -9.55
CA ALA A 108 -10.85 -1.09 -10.81
C ALA A 108 -9.80 -0.01 -11.14
N ASN A 109 -10.11 1.26 -10.91
CA ASN A 109 -9.16 2.35 -11.18
C ASN A 109 -8.01 2.38 -10.17
N ILE A 110 -8.29 2.11 -8.88
CA ILE A 110 -7.25 2.01 -7.85
C ILE A 110 -6.28 0.87 -8.17
N LEU A 111 -6.80 -0.34 -8.49
CA LEU A 111 -5.97 -1.48 -8.88
C LEU A 111 -5.11 -1.14 -10.11
N ARG A 112 -5.70 -0.50 -11.14
CA ARG A 112 -4.96 -0.07 -12.33
C ARG A 112 -3.84 0.93 -11.97
N ALA A 113 -4.12 1.89 -11.10
CA ALA A 113 -3.14 2.88 -10.66
C ALA A 113 -1.98 2.24 -9.89
N MET A 114 -2.26 1.26 -9.01
CA MET A 114 -1.22 0.50 -8.31
C MET A 114 -0.32 -0.27 -9.27
N HIS A 115 -0.89 -0.94 -10.27
CA HIS A 115 -0.10 -1.60 -11.31
C HIS A 115 0.76 -0.61 -12.09
N TRP A 116 0.21 0.54 -12.48
CA TRP A 116 0.95 1.61 -13.14
C TRP A 116 2.11 2.15 -12.29
N LEU A 117 1.91 2.26 -10.97
CA LEU A 117 2.92 2.79 -10.05
C LEU A 117 4.19 1.94 -10.07
N VAL A 118 4.03 0.62 -10.00
CA VAL A 118 5.14 -0.34 -9.97
C VAL A 118 5.62 -0.77 -11.36
N GLN A 119 4.87 -0.43 -12.41
CA GLN A 119 5.19 -0.84 -13.77
C GLN A 119 6.55 -0.28 -14.22
N ASP A 120 7.42 -1.20 -14.64
CA ASP A 120 8.78 -0.93 -15.11
C ASP A 120 9.64 -0.17 -14.10
N ALA A 121 9.35 -0.26 -12.79
CA ALA A 121 10.15 0.35 -11.74
C ALA A 121 11.56 -0.25 -11.72
N ARG A 122 12.58 0.61 -11.68
CA ARG A 122 14.00 0.24 -11.75
C ARG A 122 14.71 0.61 -10.45
N PRO A 123 15.85 -0.02 -10.14
CA PRO A 123 16.69 0.41 -9.03
C PRO A 123 16.93 1.93 -9.07
N SER A 124 16.87 2.56 -7.89
CA SER A 124 16.92 4.01 -7.68
C SER A 124 15.67 4.82 -8.04
N ASP A 125 14.62 4.21 -8.62
CA ASP A 125 13.30 4.85 -8.71
C ASP A 125 12.68 5.02 -7.31
N VAL A 126 11.89 6.08 -7.12
CA VAL A 126 11.20 6.39 -5.87
C VAL A 126 9.70 6.49 -6.12
N LEU A 127 8.94 5.63 -5.47
CA LEU A 127 7.51 5.47 -5.64
C LEU A 127 6.80 5.93 -4.36
N PHE A 128 5.66 6.60 -4.54
CA PHE A 128 4.83 7.05 -3.43
C PHE A 128 3.38 6.63 -3.63
N PHE A 129 2.80 5.98 -2.64
CA PHE A 129 1.38 5.65 -2.61
C PHE A 129 0.74 6.33 -1.41
N TYR A 130 -0.28 7.16 -1.66
CA TYR A 130 -1.05 7.81 -0.62
C TYR A 130 -2.53 7.50 -0.75
N TYR A 131 -3.14 7.14 0.36
CA TYR A 131 -4.58 6.93 0.46
C TYR A 131 -5.13 7.73 1.64
N SER A 132 -6.19 8.51 1.40
CA SER A 132 -7.02 9.15 2.43
C SER A 132 -8.49 8.73 2.23
N GLY A 133 -9.10 8.09 3.23
CA GLY A 133 -10.47 7.58 3.13
C GLY A 133 -10.88 6.68 4.29
N HIS A 134 -11.87 5.81 4.07
CA HIS A 134 -12.23 4.79 5.06
C HIS A 134 -11.22 3.66 5.09
N GLY A 135 -10.97 3.15 6.28
CA GLY A 135 -10.19 1.94 6.51
C GLY A 135 -10.86 1.06 7.55
N GLY A 136 -10.56 -0.23 7.50
CA GLY A 136 -11.15 -1.17 8.45
C GLY A 136 -10.38 -2.48 8.51
N GLN A 137 -10.98 -3.44 9.20
CA GLN A 137 -10.50 -4.79 9.31
C GLN A 137 -11.55 -5.72 8.69
N ALA A 138 -11.19 -6.46 7.65
CA ALA A 138 -12.03 -7.55 7.17
C ALA A 138 -11.81 -8.77 8.09
N LEU A 139 -12.91 -9.45 8.43
CA LEU A 139 -12.81 -10.78 9.02
C LEU A 139 -12.32 -11.73 7.94
N GLY A 140 -11.23 -12.46 8.21
CA GLY A 140 -10.80 -13.55 7.36
C GLY A 140 -11.89 -14.62 7.22
N ASP A 141 -11.89 -15.33 6.09
CA ASP A 141 -12.82 -16.43 5.80
C ASP A 141 -12.71 -17.60 6.80
N ASP A 142 -11.70 -17.60 7.67
CA ASP A 142 -11.40 -18.67 8.62
C ASP A 142 -12.12 -18.53 9.97
N GLY A 143 -12.86 -17.44 10.22
CA GLY A 143 -13.71 -17.28 11.40
C GLY A 143 -12.98 -17.35 12.75
N GLY A 144 -11.64 -17.36 12.75
CA GLY A 144 -10.78 -17.37 13.92
C GLY A 144 -10.29 -15.97 14.26
N GLU A 145 -10.13 -15.68 15.56
CA GLU A 145 -9.72 -14.38 16.12
C GLU A 145 -8.32 -13.88 15.69
N GLY A 146 -7.65 -14.53 14.74
CA GLY A 146 -6.21 -14.36 14.50
C GLY A 146 -5.79 -13.52 13.29
N ASN A 147 -6.60 -13.42 12.21
CA ASN A 147 -6.16 -12.73 10.99
C ASN A 147 -7.18 -11.70 10.51
N ARG A 148 -7.06 -10.49 11.04
CA ARG A 148 -7.82 -9.33 10.57
C ARG A 148 -6.97 -8.57 9.56
N ASP A 149 -7.31 -8.72 8.28
CA ASP A 149 -6.63 -7.97 7.22
C ASP A 149 -7.11 -6.53 7.20
N GLN A 150 -6.16 -5.59 7.20
CA GLN A 150 -6.48 -4.19 6.97
C GLN A 150 -7.02 -4.02 5.55
N VAL A 151 -8.09 -3.24 5.41
CA VAL A 151 -8.72 -2.98 4.12
C VAL A 151 -8.91 -1.49 3.88
N ILE A 152 -8.86 -1.11 2.60
CA ILE A 152 -9.27 0.22 2.13
C ILE A 152 -10.56 0.08 1.32
N TYR A 153 -11.38 1.14 1.34
CA TYR A 153 -12.71 1.14 0.74
C TYR A 153 -12.74 2.03 -0.51
N PRO A 154 -12.76 1.46 -1.72
CA PRO A 154 -13.03 2.23 -2.94
C PRO A 154 -14.40 2.92 -2.89
N VAL A 155 -14.65 3.91 -3.74
CA VAL A 155 -15.94 4.63 -3.75
C VAL A 155 -17.14 3.72 -4.08
N ASP A 156 -16.89 2.63 -4.80
CA ASP A 156 -17.85 1.61 -5.25
C ASP A 156 -17.80 0.32 -4.39
N PHE A 157 -17.24 0.39 -3.18
CA PHE A 157 -17.05 -0.80 -2.32
C PHE A 157 -18.33 -1.60 -2.04
N ARG A 158 -19.51 -0.97 -2.09
CA ARG A 158 -20.80 -1.66 -1.90
C ARG A 158 -21.14 -2.61 -3.05
N ALA A 159 -20.62 -2.34 -4.26
CA ALA A 159 -20.82 -3.17 -5.44
C ALA A 159 -19.64 -4.12 -5.67
N ASP A 160 -18.41 -3.60 -5.61
CA ASP A 160 -17.20 -4.32 -6.03
C ASP A 160 -16.31 -4.79 -4.85
N GLY A 161 -16.75 -4.54 -3.62
CA GLY A 161 -16.06 -4.91 -2.39
C GLY A 161 -14.85 -4.02 -2.08
N VAL A 162 -14.14 -4.41 -1.03
CA VAL A 162 -12.95 -3.70 -0.52
C VAL A 162 -11.67 -4.15 -1.22
N ILE A 163 -10.57 -3.41 -1.03
CA ILE A 163 -9.22 -3.85 -1.40
C ILE A 163 -8.51 -4.29 -0.12
N GLN A 164 -8.01 -5.52 -0.12
CA GLN A 164 -7.35 -6.12 1.03
C GLN A 164 -5.87 -5.72 1.14
N GLY A 165 -5.34 -5.70 2.36
CA GLY A 165 -3.93 -5.45 2.64
C GLY A 165 -3.01 -6.46 1.94
N GLU A 166 -3.43 -7.73 1.84
CA GLU A 166 -2.67 -8.72 1.07
C GLU A 166 -2.59 -8.35 -0.41
N GLU A 167 -3.67 -7.81 -0.99
CA GLU A 167 -3.69 -7.38 -2.39
C GLU A 167 -2.78 -6.17 -2.63
N LEU A 168 -2.81 -5.18 -1.74
CA LEU A 168 -1.85 -4.06 -1.72
C LEU A 168 -0.40 -4.56 -1.68
N HIS A 169 -0.10 -5.45 -0.72
CA HIS A 169 1.23 -6.01 -0.53
C HIS A 169 1.69 -6.85 -1.74
N ARG A 170 0.80 -7.66 -2.31
CA ARG A 170 1.08 -8.49 -3.49
C ARG A 170 1.39 -7.63 -4.71
N ILE A 171 0.60 -6.57 -4.95
CA ILE A 171 0.74 -5.74 -6.14
C ILE A 171 1.93 -4.79 -6.01
N MET A 172 2.11 -4.14 -4.86
CA MET A 172 3.06 -3.04 -4.72
C MET A 172 4.38 -3.43 -4.05
N VAL A 173 4.44 -4.51 -3.26
CA VAL A 173 5.67 -4.88 -2.53
C VAL A 173 6.31 -6.11 -3.17
N LYS A 174 5.57 -7.22 -3.32
CA LYS A 174 6.12 -8.47 -3.88
C LYS A 174 6.57 -8.35 -5.34
N SER A 175 6.05 -7.36 -6.09
CA SER A 175 6.38 -7.17 -7.51
C SER A 175 7.65 -6.35 -7.75
N LEU A 176 8.16 -5.66 -6.73
CA LEU A 176 9.24 -4.69 -6.92
C LEU A 176 10.62 -5.33 -6.97
N ALA A 177 11.44 -4.88 -7.92
CA ALA A 177 12.84 -5.25 -7.99
C ALA A 177 13.62 -4.65 -6.81
N PRO A 178 14.67 -5.33 -6.32
CA PRO A 178 15.56 -4.77 -5.31
C PRO A 178 16.10 -3.39 -5.70
N GLY A 179 16.16 -2.48 -4.74
CA GLY A 179 16.68 -1.12 -4.94
C GLY A 179 15.67 -0.10 -5.44
N VAL A 180 14.40 -0.45 -5.61
CA VAL A 180 13.30 0.53 -5.76
C VAL A 180 12.88 1.00 -4.36
N GLY A 181 12.76 2.32 -4.17
CA GLY A 181 12.19 2.88 -2.95
C GLY A 181 10.68 3.01 -3.10
N LEU A 182 9.91 2.44 -2.18
CA LEU A 182 8.45 2.61 -2.11
C LEU A 182 8.07 3.11 -0.73
N THR A 183 7.32 4.21 -0.68
CA THR A 183 6.66 4.69 0.53
C THR A 183 5.16 4.55 0.35
N ILE A 184 4.51 3.88 1.30
CA ILE A 184 3.06 3.74 1.38
C ILE A 184 2.58 4.51 2.61
N MET A 185 1.67 5.45 2.42
CA MET A 185 1.03 6.20 3.50
C MET A 185 -0.49 6.04 3.41
N ILE A 186 -1.08 5.56 4.50
CA ILE A 186 -2.51 5.26 4.59
C ILE A 186 -3.08 6.10 5.74
N ASP A 187 -3.90 7.07 5.38
CA ASP A 187 -4.62 7.96 6.29
C ASP A 187 -6.08 7.54 6.33
N THR A 188 -6.40 6.66 7.27
CA THR A 188 -7.75 6.11 7.40
C THR A 188 -8.47 6.73 8.57
N ARG A 189 -9.70 7.21 8.32
CA ARG A 189 -10.61 7.56 9.40
C ARG A 189 -11.45 6.35 9.77
N HIS A 190 -11.48 6.02 11.06
CA HIS A 190 -12.40 5.04 11.61
C HIS A 190 -13.53 5.80 12.30
N HIS A 191 -14.59 6.11 11.56
CA HIS A 191 -15.87 6.38 12.23
C HIS A 191 -16.61 5.05 12.30
N LEU A 192 -16.89 4.61 13.53
CA LEU A 192 -17.77 3.48 13.80
C LEU A 192 -19.08 3.68 13.00
N ASP A 193 -19.48 2.65 12.26
CA ASP A 193 -20.68 2.50 11.43
C ASP A 193 -20.60 3.00 9.96
N VAL A 194 -20.09 2.14 9.05
CA VAL A 194 -20.23 2.21 7.57
C VAL A 194 -21.26 1.23 7.02
#